data_AF-A0A9P7DIE4-F1
#
_entry.id   AF-A0A9P7DIE4-F1
#
_cell.length_a   1.000
_cell.length_b   1.000
_cell.length_c   1.000
_cell.angle_alpha   90.00
_cell.angle_beta   90.00
_cell.angle_gamma   90.00
#
_symmetry.space_group_name_H-M   'P 1'
#
loop_
_entity.id
_entity.type
_entity.pdbx_description
1 polymer ?
#
loop_
_entity_poly.entity_id
_entity_poly.type
_entity_poly.pdbx_seq_one_letter_code
_entity_poly.pdbx_strand_id
1 'polypeptide(L)'
;NPWCPTSPGMAGYMFVGLGEEIHKFLQPEVHELFVGVAKTNYRLMGRYRVHRVEPLTVEEWLTLPEKVRSKYCETTQRKAKDSRSVEGINAAYERGELRVPCVKLTCLDFKEDLYKKL
;
A
#
# COMPACT_ATOMS: atom_id res chain seq x y z
N ASN A 1 -4.43 1.92 -4.15
CA ASN A 1 -4.51 1.47 -2.75
C ASN A 1 -5.61 2.29 -2.08
N PRO A 2 -6.69 1.67 -1.57
CA PRO A 2 -7.84 2.37 -1.03
C PRO A 2 -7.58 3.10 0.30
N TRP A 3 -6.49 2.81 1.00
CA TRP A 3 -6.20 3.44 2.30
C TRP A 3 -5.08 4.48 2.25
N CYS A 4 -4.64 4.85 1.05
CA CYS A 4 -3.73 6.00 0.91
C CYS A 4 -4.40 7.29 1.38
N PRO A 5 -3.62 8.28 1.89
CA PRO A 5 -4.14 9.60 2.18
C PRO A 5 -4.93 10.17 1.00
N THR A 6 -6.13 10.68 1.26
CA THR A 6 -7.03 11.23 0.23
C THR A 6 -6.81 12.72 -0.01
N SER A 7 -6.21 13.42 0.96
CA SER A 7 -5.80 14.82 0.83
C SER A 7 -4.43 15.06 1.48
N PRO A 8 -3.68 16.11 1.05
CA PRO A 8 -2.38 16.42 1.62
C PRO A 8 -2.47 16.64 3.14
N GLY A 9 -1.43 16.22 3.87
CA GLY A 9 -1.40 16.34 5.33
C GLY A 9 -2.09 15.20 6.10
N MET A 10 -2.92 14.37 5.47
CA MET A 10 -3.63 13.27 6.15
C MET A 10 -2.75 12.05 6.35
N ALA A 11 -2.92 11.35 7.47
CA ALA A 11 -2.36 10.01 7.64
C ALA A 11 -3.05 8.99 6.71
N GLY A 12 -2.41 7.85 6.51
CA GLY A 12 -2.99 6.74 5.75
C GLY A 12 -2.14 5.48 5.85
N TYR A 13 -2.39 4.55 4.94
CA TYR A 13 -1.69 3.27 4.88
C TYR A 13 -1.22 2.97 3.46
N MET A 14 -0.12 2.24 3.35
CA MET A 14 0.42 1.74 2.10
C MET A 14 0.65 0.23 2.19
N PHE A 15 0.14 -0.52 1.21
CA PHE A 15 0.52 -1.92 1.06
C PHE A 15 1.96 -1.97 0.54
N VAL A 16 2.82 -2.70 1.25
CA VAL A 16 4.22 -2.86 0.82
C VAL A 16 4.24 -3.80 -0.39
N GLY A 17 5.24 -3.59 -1.26
CA GLY A 17 5.46 -4.47 -2.40
C GLY A 17 5.69 -5.93 -1.98
N LEU A 18 5.44 -6.83 -2.93
CA LEU A 18 5.63 -8.27 -2.77
C LEU A 18 6.96 -8.71 -3.40
N GLY A 19 7.41 -9.94 -3.08
CA GLY A 19 8.70 -10.45 -3.53
C GLY A 19 9.85 -9.75 -2.81
N GLU A 20 10.87 -9.30 -3.53
CA GLU A 20 12.06 -8.63 -2.96
C GLU A 20 11.72 -7.36 -2.16
N GLU A 21 10.60 -6.72 -2.47
CA GLU A 21 10.16 -5.49 -1.80
C GLU A 21 9.55 -5.73 -0.41
N ILE A 22 9.31 -6.99 -0.03
CA ILE A 22 8.73 -7.33 1.28
C ILE A 22 9.64 -6.91 2.44
N HIS A 23 10.93 -6.67 2.18
CA HIS A 23 11.93 -6.23 3.16
C HIS A 23 12.11 -4.70 3.20
N LYS A 24 11.31 -3.92 2.46
CA LYS A 24 11.33 -2.46 2.58
C LYS A 24 10.68 -2.00 3.89
N PHE A 25 11.12 -0.83 4.39
CA PHE A 25 10.57 -0.18 5.59
C PHE A 25 10.65 -1.04 6.86
N LEU A 26 11.66 -1.91 6.98
CA LEU A 26 11.91 -2.66 8.23
C LEU A 26 12.26 -1.72 9.39
N GLN A 27 12.85 -0.57 9.07
CA GLN A 27 13.01 0.55 9.98
C GLN A 27 12.12 1.71 9.50
N PRO A 28 11.66 2.59 10.40
CA PRO A 28 10.94 3.78 10.00
C PRO A 28 11.80 4.68 9.09
N GLU A 29 11.25 5.07 7.95
CA GLU A 29 11.91 5.93 6.97
C GLU A 29 11.10 7.19 6.72
N VAL A 30 11.73 8.25 6.21
CA VAL A 30 11.04 9.51 5.88
C VAL A 30 11.15 9.78 4.38
N HIS A 31 10.00 9.96 3.73
CA HIS A 31 9.90 10.13 2.28
C HIS A 31 8.89 11.20 1.89
N GLU A 32 9.09 11.85 0.75
CA GLU A 32 8.06 12.65 0.09
C GLU A 32 7.04 11.69 -0.57
N LEU A 33 5.76 11.86 -0.23
CA LEU A 33 4.70 10.99 -0.73
C LEU A 33 4.04 11.58 -1.98
N PHE A 34 4.10 10.84 -3.08
CA PHE A 34 3.37 11.15 -4.31
C PHE A 34 2.28 10.12 -4.54
N VAL A 35 1.02 10.57 -4.68
CA VAL A 35 -0.13 9.70 -4.97
C VAL A 35 -0.60 9.94 -6.40
N GLY A 36 -0.73 8.86 -7.18
CA GLY A 36 -1.23 8.93 -8.55
C GLY A 36 -2.70 9.31 -8.60
N VAL A 37 -3.03 10.43 -9.25
CA VAL A 37 -4.41 10.90 -9.48
C VAL A 37 -4.90 10.60 -10.90
N ALA A 38 -3.98 10.39 -11.85
CA ALA A 38 -4.24 9.86 -13.18
C ALA A 38 -3.02 9.05 -13.65
N LYS A 39 -3.08 8.42 -14.84
CA LYS A 39 -2.00 7.53 -15.35
C LYS A 39 -0.60 8.18 -15.32
N THR A 40 -0.50 9.47 -15.59
CA THR A 40 0.76 10.22 -15.66
C THR A 40 0.84 11.35 -14.64
N ASN A 41 -0.23 11.57 -13.87
CA ASN A 41 -0.32 12.70 -12.97
C ASN A 41 -0.24 12.21 -11.53
N TYR A 42 0.72 12.77 -10.80
CA TYR A 42 0.96 12.48 -9.40
C TYR A 42 0.77 13.75 -8.61
N ARG A 43 0.26 13.61 -7.40
CA ARG A 43 0.05 14.72 -6.47
C ARG A 43 0.97 14.54 -5.27
N LEU A 44 1.74 15.58 -4.95
CA LEU A 44 2.50 15.63 -3.70
C LEU A 44 1.51 15.71 -2.52
N MET A 45 1.65 14.79 -1.58
CA MET A 45 0.77 14.70 -0.40
C MET A 45 1.45 15.24 0.86
N GLY A 46 2.75 15.54 0.80
CA GLY A 46 3.60 15.98 1.90
C GLY A 46 4.75 15.01 2.20
N ARG A 47 5.44 15.27 3.30
CA ARG A 47 6.55 14.47 3.80
C ARG A 47 6.07 13.56 4.92
N TYR A 48 6.32 12.26 4.78
CA TYR A 48 5.75 11.23 5.64
C TYR A 48 6.83 10.41 6.33
N ARG A 49 6.58 10.07 7.60
CA ARG A 49 7.22 8.93 8.24
C ARG A 49 6.45 7.67 7.85
N VAL A 50 7.15 6.75 7.19
CA VAL A 50 6.67 5.44 6.78
C VAL A 50 7.15 4.43 7.82
N HIS A 51 6.23 3.72 8.47
CA HIS A 51 6.58 2.69 9.44
C HIS A 51 5.78 1.42 9.17
N ARG A 52 6.43 0.27 9.26
CA ARG A 52 5.75 -1.01 9.15
C ARG A 52 4.83 -1.20 10.34
N VAL A 53 3.64 -1.70 10.04
CA VAL A 53 2.63 -2.09 11.03
C VAL A 53 2.26 -3.54 10.78
N GLU A 54 1.39 -4.08 11.62
CA GLU A 54 0.85 -5.42 11.41
C GLU A 54 0.25 -5.54 10.00
N PRO A 55 0.47 -6.68 9.32
CA PRO A 55 -0.24 -6.97 8.08
C PRO A 55 -1.75 -6.91 8.27
N LEU A 56 -2.48 -6.73 7.17
CA LEU A 56 -3.95 -6.73 7.22
C LEU A 56 -4.46 -8.03 7.84
N THR A 57 -5.43 -7.89 8.74
CA THR A 57 -6.26 -8.99 9.22
C THR A 57 -7.13 -9.54 8.09
N VAL A 58 -7.72 -10.72 8.30
CA VAL A 58 -8.64 -11.32 7.30
C VAL A 58 -9.87 -10.44 7.12
N GLU A 59 -10.39 -9.92 8.22
CA GLU A 59 -11.56 -9.07 8.27
C GLU A 59 -11.31 -7.78 7.46
N GLU A 60 -10.19 -7.13 7.69
CA GLU A 60 -9.76 -5.96 6.93
C GLU A 60 -9.55 -6.26 5.45
N TRP A 61 -8.92 -7.39 5.11
CA TRP A 61 -8.79 -7.84 3.72
C TRP A 61 -10.14 -7.97 3.04
N LEU A 62 -11.12 -8.59 3.71
CA LEU A 62 -12.46 -8.80 3.19
C LEU A 62 -13.24 -7.49 2.98
N THR A 63 -12.90 -6.40 3.69
CA THR A 63 -13.48 -5.07 3.42
C THR A 63 -13.01 -4.45 2.10
N LEU A 64 -11.91 -4.94 1.51
CA LEU A 64 -11.39 -4.39 0.27
C LEU A 64 -12.30 -4.74 -0.92
N PRO A 65 -12.51 -3.80 -1.87
CA PRO A 65 -13.27 -4.08 -3.08
C PRO A 65 -12.69 -5.29 -3.83
N GLU A 66 -13.55 -6.15 -4.37
CA GLU A 66 -13.15 -7.37 -5.09
C GLU A 66 -12.11 -7.10 -6.18
N LYS A 67 -12.28 -6.03 -6.96
CA LYS A 67 -11.32 -5.60 -7.98
C LYS A 67 -9.93 -5.32 -7.41
N VAL A 68 -9.84 -4.75 -6.19
CA VAL A 68 -8.57 -4.50 -5.51
C VAL A 68 -7.96 -5.82 -5.05
N ARG A 69 -8.75 -6.71 -4.45
CA ARG A 69 -8.30 -8.03 -4.01
C ARG A 69 -7.77 -8.87 -5.16
N SER A 70 -8.55 -9.00 -6.24
CA SER A 70 -8.16 -9.70 -7.47
C SER A 70 -6.84 -9.17 -8.04
N LYS A 71 -6.70 -7.84 -8.17
CA LYS A 71 -5.47 -7.23 -8.68
C LYS A 71 -4.25 -7.48 -7.79
N TYR A 72 -4.46 -7.52 -6.48
CA TYR A 72 -3.42 -7.83 -5.52
C TYR A 72 -3.01 -9.30 -5.59
N CYS A 73 -3.96 -10.23 -5.75
CA CYS A 73 -3.69 -11.66 -5.97
C CYS A 73 -2.89 -11.90 -7.26
N GLU A 74 -3.23 -11.26 -8.39
CA GLU A 74 -2.42 -11.29 -9.62
C GLU A 74 -0.98 -10.81 -9.37
N THR A 75 -0.84 -9.74 -8.57
CA THR A 75 0.47 -9.17 -8.24
C THR A 75 1.26 -10.11 -7.34
N THR A 76 0.58 -10.81 -6.42
CA THR A 76 1.16 -11.85 -5.56
C THR A 76 1.68 -13.00 -6.40
N GLN A 77 0.85 -13.54 -7.29
CA GLN A 77 1.24 -14.62 -8.18
C GLN A 77 2.51 -14.26 -8.97
N ARG A 78 2.52 -13.08 -9.59
CA ARG A 78 3.64 -12.62 -10.41
C ARG A 78 4.91 -12.31 -9.59
N LYS A 79 4.81 -11.54 -8.50
CA LYS A 79 5.97 -11.05 -7.75
C LYS A 79 6.52 -12.05 -6.73
N ALA A 80 5.65 -12.85 -6.10
CA ALA A 80 6.06 -13.89 -5.16
C ALA A 80 6.35 -15.24 -5.84
N LYS A 81 6.13 -15.34 -7.17
CA LYS A 81 6.23 -16.59 -7.94
C LYS A 81 5.39 -17.71 -7.33
N ASP A 82 4.22 -17.34 -6.82
CA ASP A 82 3.29 -18.28 -6.19
C ASP A 82 2.70 -19.21 -7.26
N SER A 83 2.74 -20.52 -7.01
CA SER A 83 2.28 -21.53 -7.96
C SER A 83 0.76 -21.70 -8.00
N ARG A 84 0.04 -21.14 -7.02
CA ARG A 84 -1.43 -21.20 -6.95
C ARG A 84 -2.06 -20.33 -8.05
N SER A 85 -3.31 -20.63 -8.43
CA SER A 85 -4.10 -19.74 -9.28
C SER A 85 -4.47 -18.46 -8.52
N VAL A 86 -4.95 -17.44 -9.22
CA VAL A 86 -5.40 -16.17 -8.60
C VAL A 86 -6.51 -16.42 -7.58
N GLU A 87 -7.43 -17.34 -7.88
CA GLU A 87 -8.51 -17.78 -6.99
C GLU A 87 -7.95 -18.51 -5.76
N GLY A 88 -6.98 -19.40 -5.96
CA GLY A 88 -6.31 -20.11 -4.88
C GLY A 88 -5.54 -19.17 -3.94
N ILE A 89 -4.91 -18.12 -4.48
CA ILE A 89 -4.26 -17.05 -3.72
C ILE A 89 -5.28 -16.23 -2.95
N ASN A 90 -6.41 -15.85 -3.57
CA ASN A 90 -7.47 -15.13 -2.86
C ASN A 90 -7.99 -15.96 -1.68
N ALA A 91 -8.26 -17.24 -1.89
CA ALA A 91 -8.70 -18.14 -0.82
C ALA A 91 -7.66 -18.27 0.30
N ALA A 92 -6.36 -18.20 -0.01
CA ALA A 92 -5.30 -18.21 1.00
C ALA A 92 -5.27 -16.92 1.85
N TYR A 93 -5.54 -15.75 1.26
CA TYR A 93 -5.75 -14.52 2.03
C TYR A 93 -6.98 -14.61 2.94
N GLU A 94 -8.09 -15.14 2.40
CA GLU A 94 -9.36 -15.33 3.14
C GLU A 94 -9.24 -16.32 4.30
N ARG A 95 -8.38 -17.34 4.18
CA ARG A 95 -8.17 -18.34 5.25
C ARG A 95 -7.15 -17.96 6.30
N GLY A 96 -6.26 -17.02 6.02
CA GLY A 96 -5.23 -16.69 7.00
C GLY A 96 -3.79 -16.88 6.54
N GLU A 97 -3.60 -17.72 5.52
CA GLU A 97 -2.30 -18.26 5.12
C GLU A 97 -1.41 -17.20 4.48
N LEU A 98 -2.03 -16.24 3.79
CA LEU A 98 -1.36 -15.06 3.27
C LEU A 98 -1.86 -13.81 3.99
N ARG A 99 -0.97 -12.83 4.09
CA ARG A 99 -1.21 -11.55 4.75
C ARG A 99 -0.63 -10.42 3.91
N VAL A 100 -1.37 -9.31 3.79
CA VAL A 100 -0.94 -8.14 3.02
C VAL A 100 -0.03 -7.31 3.91
N PRO A 101 1.28 -7.20 3.64
CA PRO A 101 2.17 -6.40 4.46
C PRO A 101 1.79 -4.91 4.32
N CYS A 102 1.75 -4.21 5.44
CA CYS A 102 1.26 -2.84 5.49
C CYS A 102 2.26 -1.91 6.20
N VAL A 103 2.31 -0.67 5.73
CA VAL A 103 2.99 0.43 6.42
C VAL A 103 1.98 1.53 6.67
N LYS A 104 2.10 2.19 7.82
CA LYS A 104 1.34 3.39 8.14
C LYS A 104 2.15 4.62 7.77
N LEU A 105 1.47 5.54 7.10
CA LEU A 105 1.96 6.82 6.62
C LEU A 105 1.52 7.88 7.62
N THR A 106 2.49 8.47 8.33
CA THR A 106 2.23 9.59 9.25
C THR A 106 2.80 10.86 8.66
N CYS A 107 1.94 11.83 8.36
CA CYS A 107 2.41 13.12 7.83
C CYS A 107 3.25 13.83 8.89
N LEU A 108 4.41 14.32 8.49
CA LEU A 108 5.29 15.15 9.31
C LEU A 108 5.10 16.63 8.97
N ASP A 109 5.13 16.94 7.67
CA ASP A 109 4.93 18.29 7.17
C ASP A 109 4.33 18.27 5.76
N PHE A 110 3.70 19.38 5.38
CA PHE A 110 3.22 19.62 4.03
C PHE A 110 3.67 21.00 3.58
N LYS A 111 4.52 21.03 2.54
CA LYS A 111 5.06 22.28 1.99
C LYS A 111 4.16 22.79 0.88
N GLU A 112 3.24 23.68 1.22
CA GLU A 112 2.33 24.31 0.25
C GLU A 112 3.07 24.97 -0.92
N ASP A 113 4.21 25.62 -0.68
CA ASP A 113 4.97 26.29 -1.73
C ASP A 113 5.55 25.32 -2.75
N LEU A 114 5.95 24.13 -2.30
CA LEU A 114 6.39 23.06 -3.19
C LEU A 114 5.19 22.48 -3.95
N TYR A 115 4.07 22.28 -3.25
CA TYR A 115 2.82 21.79 -3.85
C TYR A 115 2.29 22.71 -4.94
N LYS A 116 2.33 24.04 -4.76
CA LYS A 116 1.88 25.02 -5.76
C LYS A 116 2.78 25.10 -7.00
N LYS A 117 4.00 24.55 -6.93
CA LYS A 117 5.00 24.56 -8.02
C LYS A 117 5.06 23.25 -8.81
N LEU A 118 4.32 22.22 -8.40
CA LEU A 118 4.28 20.88 -9.02
C LEU A 118 2.93 20.66 -9.72
#